data_AF-A0A928NLR8-F1
#
_entry.id   AF-A0A928NLR8-F1
#
_cell.length_a   1.000
_cell.length_b   1.000
_cell.length_c   1.000
_cell.angle_alpha   90.00
_cell.angle_beta   90.00
_cell.angle_gamma   90.00
#
_symmetry.space_group_name_H-M   'P 1'
#
loop_
_entity.id
_entity.type
_entity.pdbx_description
1 polymer ?
#
loop_
_entity_poly.entity_id
_entity_poly.type
_entity_poly.pdbx_seq_one_letter_code
_entity_poly.pdbx_strand_id
1 'polypeptide(L)'
;MFENLLAMLSMAGNYEQRCVDNFENDLFTIDTAYVTDRKQPYETAVKHKEFNNDDWIILEWSDTKEEAQKTHDKWVEFFKNNDVQEIKDCYTGETFKKEGR
;
A
#
# COMPACT_ATOMS: atom_id res chain seq x y z
N MET A 1 -15.96 -1.35 -15.73
CA MET A 1 -15.41 -1.07 -14.39
C MET A 1 -15.76 -2.21 -13.43
N PHE A 2 -15.21 -3.41 -13.65
CA PHE A 2 -15.42 -4.58 -12.76
C PHE A 2 -14.23 -5.54 -12.80
N GLU A 3 -13.01 -5.07 -13.07
CA GLU A 3 -11.85 -5.96 -13.23
C GLU A 3 -10.86 -5.91 -12.05
N ASN A 4 -10.82 -4.83 -11.25
CA ASN A 4 -9.87 -4.71 -10.13
C ASN A 4 -10.38 -5.26 -8.79
N LEU A 5 -11.71 -5.39 -8.61
CA LEU A 5 -12.28 -5.93 -7.37
C LEU A 5 -12.06 -7.45 -7.24
N LEU A 6 -11.92 -8.15 -8.37
CA LEU A 6 -11.76 -9.61 -8.40
C LEU A 6 -10.33 -10.04 -8.00
N ALA A 7 -9.32 -9.19 -8.20
CA ALA A 7 -7.94 -9.48 -7.80
C ALA A 7 -7.80 -9.50 -6.27
N MET A 8 -8.39 -8.53 -5.56
CA MET A 8 -8.38 -8.50 -4.09
C MET A 8 -9.24 -9.62 -3.47
N LEU A 9 -10.41 -9.93 -4.05
CA LEU A 9 -11.31 -10.97 -3.52
C LEU A 9 -10.81 -12.41 -3.79
N SER A 10 -10.07 -12.66 -4.87
CA SER A 10 -9.46 -13.99 -5.09
C SER A 10 -8.29 -14.29 -4.14
N MET A 11 -7.73 -13.27 -3.51
CA MET A 11 -6.57 -13.35 -2.60
C MET A 11 -6.93 -13.14 -1.11
N ALA A 12 -8.22 -13.01 -0.79
CA ALA A 12 -8.70 -12.86 0.59
C ALA A 12 -8.53 -14.15 1.42
N GLY A 13 -8.56 -15.33 0.78
CA GLY A 13 -8.47 -16.63 1.47
C GLY A 13 -7.08 -16.97 2.05
N ASN A 14 -6.02 -16.26 1.65
CA ASN A 14 -4.65 -16.50 2.12
C ASN A 14 -3.94 -15.23 2.63
N TYR A 15 -4.68 -14.12 2.79
CA TYR A 15 -4.11 -12.83 3.17
C TYR A 15 -3.31 -12.92 4.48
N GLU A 16 -3.84 -13.59 5.51
CA GLU A 16 -3.13 -13.79 6.79
C GLU A 16 -1.76 -14.47 6.62
N GLN A 17 -1.60 -15.34 5.61
CA GLN A 17 -0.33 -16.02 5.34
C GLN A 17 0.66 -15.14 4.55
N ARG A 18 0.14 -14.18 3.79
CA ARG A 18 0.93 -13.27 2.95
C ARG A 18 1.28 -11.96 3.66
N CYS A 19 0.49 -11.55 4.64
CA CYS A 19 0.69 -10.34 5.41
C CYS A 19 2.06 -10.38 6.09
N VAL A 20 2.84 -9.33 5.87
CA VAL A 20 4.07 -9.05 6.62
C VAL A 20 3.69 -8.23 7.84
N ASP A 21 3.00 -7.12 7.64
CA ASP A 21 2.50 -6.26 8.71
C ASP A 21 1.37 -5.34 8.20
N ASN A 22 0.58 -4.82 9.14
CA ASN A 22 -0.52 -3.92 8.89
C ASN A 22 -0.60 -2.84 9.98
N PHE A 23 -0.61 -1.57 9.56
CA PHE A 23 -0.86 -0.43 10.43
C PHE A 23 -2.12 0.31 9.97
N GLU A 24 -3.06 0.53 10.88
CA GLU A 24 -4.31 1.25 10.61
C GLU A 24 -4.57 2.34 11.65
N ASN A 25 -5.03 3.50 11.18
CA ASN A 25 -5.60 4.55 12.02
C ASN A 25 -6.80 5.22 11.32
N ASP A 26 -7.35 6.28 11.93
CA ASP A 26 -8.53 6.97 11.40
C ASP A 26 -8.34 7.64 10.03
N LEU A 27 -7.11 7.81 9.55
CA LEU A 27 -6.81 8.56 8.33
C LEU A 27 -6.25 7.67 7.21
N PHE A 28 -5.41 6.71 7.56
CA PHE A 28 -4.73 5.85 6.60
C PHE A 28 -4.44 4.45 7.12
N THR A 29 -4.24 3.54 6.18
CA THR A 29 -3.77 2.17 6.39
C THR A 29 -2.49 1.98 5.58
N ILE A 30 -1.44 1.46 6.20
CA ILE A 30 -0.26 0.91 5.51
C ILE A 30 -0.34 -0.60 5.61
N ASP A 31 -0.29 -1.28 4.48
CA ASP A 31 -0.31 -2.74 4.41
C ASP A 31 0.87 -3.24 3.60
N THR A 32 1.55 -4.26 4.13
CA THR A 32 2.66 -4.90 3.43
C THR A 32 2.42 -6.39 3.32
N ALA A 33 2.45 -6.92 2.11
CA ALA A 33 2.13 -8.32 1.86
C ALA A 33 2.95 -8.93 0.72
N TYR A 34 3.05 -10.26 0.75
CA TYR A 34 3.58 -11.05 -0.36
C TYR A 34 2.61 -11.05 -1.56
N VAL A 35 3.12 -10.82 -2.76
CA VAL A 35 2.37 -10.81 -4.04
C VAL A 35 3.01 -11.78 -5.04
N THR A 36 2.21 -12.41 -5.90
CA THR A 36 2.66 -13.49 -6.81
C THR A 36 2.79 -13.08 -8.26
N ASP A 37 2.29 -11.90 -8.63
CA ASP A 37 2.16 -11.40 -10.00
C ASP A 37 3.39 -10.60 -10.46
N ARG A 38 4.43 -10.50 -9.62
CA ARG A 38 5.62 -9.68 -9.88
C ARG A 38 6.93 -10.38 -9.58
N LYS A 39 8.01 -9.78 -10.09
CA LYS A 39 9.39 -10.22 -9.84
C LYS A 39 9.80 -9.96 -8.38
N GLN A 40 9.54 -8.76 -7.87
CA GLN A 40 9.66 -8.43 -6.46
C GLN A 40 8.44 -9.00 -5.73
N PRO A 41 8.61 -9.92 -4.77
CA PRO A 41 7.52 -10.66 -4.18
C PRO A 41 6.81 -9.94 -3.03
N TYR A 42 7.23 -8.75 -2.60
CA TYR A 42 6.56 -7.99 -1.55
C TYR A 42 6.14 -6.60 -2.03
N GLU A 43 4.98 -6.16 -1.58
CA GLU A 43 4.38 -4.87 -1.90
C GLU A 43 3.96 -4.17 -0.61
N THR A 44 4.31 -2.89 -0.49
CA THR A 44 3.78 -1.98 0.53
C THR A 44 2.86 -0.98 -0.14
N ALA A 45 1.63 -0.87 0.34
CA ALA A 45 0.62 0.03 -0.19
C ALA A 45 0.01 0.88 0.92
N VAL A 46 -0.50 2.05 0.55
CA VAL A 46 -1.27 2.94 1.44
C VAL A 46 -2.69 3.08 0.93
N LYS A 47 -3.65 3.03 1.85
CA LYS A 47 -5.01 3.50 1.64
C LYS A 47 -5.19 4.74 2.50
N HIS A 48 -5.56 5.88 1.90
CA HIS A 48 -5.65 7.15 2.64
C HIS A 48 -6.92 7.90 2.25
N LYS A 49 -7.69 8.37 3.22
CA LYS A 49 -9.01 9.01 3.01
C LYS A 49 -9.00 10.31 2.19
N GLU A 50 -7.82 10.87 1.94
CA GLU A 50 -7.62 12.16 1.28
C GLU A 50 -6.89 11.99 -0.06
N PHE A 51 -6.70 10.75 -0.52
CA PHE A 51 -6.01 10.48 -1.78
C PHE A 51 -6.74 9.37 -2.53
N ASN A 52 -6.70 9.43 -3.85
CA ASN A 52 -7.18 8.38 -4.74
C ASN A 52 -8.59 7.85 -4.38
N ASN A 53 -9.50 8.73 -3.95
CA ASN A 53 -10.85 8.35 -3.50
C ASN A 53 -10.88 7.23 -2.44
N ASP A 54 -9.94 7.24 -1.48
CA ASP A 54 -9.79 6.17 -0.47
C ASP A 54 -9.56 4.78 -1.12
N ASP A 55 -8.83 4.72 -2.23
CA ASP A 55 -8.36 3.47 -2.83
C ASP A 55 -6.85 3.28 -2.59
N TRP A 56 -6.36 2.05 -2.79
CA TRP A 56 -4.98 1.69 -2.54
C TRP A 56 -4.02 2.34 -3.54
N ILE A 57 -2.86 2.77 -3.03
CA ILE A 57 -1.74 3.31 -3.80
C ILE A 57 -0.49 2.52 -3.45
N ILE A 58 0.22 2.01 -4.45
CA ILE A 58 1.39 1.16 -4.21
C ILE A 58 2.63 2.04 -4.00
N LEU A 59 3.22 1.98 -2.81
CA LEU A 59 4.33 2.85 -2.42
C LEU A 59 5.70 2.30 -2.82
N GLU A 60 5.92 1.02 -2.57
CA GLU A 60 7.24 0.42 -2.73
C GLU A 60 7.16 -1.11 -2.82
N TRP A 61 8.07 -1.70 -3.61
CA TRP A 61 8.28 -3.16 -3.65
C TRP A 61 9.56 -3.55 -2.92
N SER A 62 9.62 -4.79 -2.45
CA SER A 62 10.81 -5.32 -1.77
C SER A 62 11.08 -6.76 -2.19
N ASP A 63 12.35 -7.17 -2.16
CA ASP A 63 12.78 -8.51 -2.61
C ASP A 63 12.63 -9.56 -1.50
N THR A 64 12.85 -9.15 -0.24
CA THR A 64 12.84 -10.04 0.93
C THR A 64 11.82 -9.60 1.96
N LYS A 65 11.39 -10.54 2.83
CA LYS A 65 10.48 -10.23 3.94
C LYS A 65 11.10 -9.24 4.94
N GLU A 66 12.42 -9.32 5.14
CA GLU A 66 13.14 -8.40 6.02
C GLU A 66 13.12 -6.97 5.46
N GLU A 67 13.38 -6.80 4.16
CA GLU A 67 13.25 -5.50 3.50
C GLU A 67 11.81 -5.01 3.50
N ALA A 68 10.84 -5.90 3.31
CA ALA A 68 9.41 -5.58 3.37
C ALA A 68 9.01 -5.00 4.73
N GLN A 69 9.53 -5.54 5.85
CA GLN A 69 9.29 -4.95 7.16
C GLN A 69 9.95 -3.56 7.28
N LYS A 70 11.18 -3.39 6.78
CA LYS A 70 11.87 -2.09 6.82
C LYS A 70 11.14 -1.03 5.99
N THR A 71 10.60 -1.40 4.83
CA THR A 71 9.79 -0.50 4.00
C THR A 71 8.45 -0.20 4.65
N HIS A 72 7.80 -1.18 5.29
CA HIS A 72 6.61 -0.96 6.11
C HIS A 72 6.85 0.11 7.19
N ASP A 73 7.84 -0.11 8.06
CA ASP A 73 8.16 0.77 9.17
C ASP A 73 8.49 2.19 8.70
N LYS A 74 9.27 2.31 7.62
CA LYS A 74 9.60 3.58 6.96
C LYS A 74 8.34 4.35 6.55
N TRP A 75 7.39 3.69 5.87
CA TRP A 75 6.19 4.35 5.37
C TRP A 75 5.21 4.68 6.50
N VAL A 76 5.07 3.82 7.50
CA VAL A 76 4.30 4.14 8.72
C VAL A 76 4.86 5.38 9.41
N GLU A 77 6.18 5.45 9.61
CA GLU A 77 6.83 6.61 10.23
C GLU A 77 6.68 7.87 9.37
N PHE A 78 6.84 7.75 8.05
CA PHE A 78 6.68 8.86 7.11
C PHE A 78 5.28 9.47 7.18
N PHE A 79 4.22 8.67 7.07
CA PHE A 79 2.84 9.17 7.12
C PHE A 79 2.42 9.66 8.51
N LYS A 80 2.99 9.12 9.59
CA LYS A 80 2.75 9.64 10.96
C LYS A 80 3.33 11.04 11.17
N ASN A 81 4.48 11.32 10.56
CA ASN A 81 5.29 12.50 10.90
C ASN A 81 5.22 13.63 9.85
N ASN A 82 4.55 13.42 8.71
CA ASN A 82 4.52 14.38 7.62
C ASN A 82 3.08 14.68 7.16
N ASP A 83 2.78 15.96 6.89
CA ASP A 83 1.56 16.36 6.16
C ASP A 83 1.78 16.15 4.66
N VAL A 84 1.56 14.91 4.21
CA VAL A 84 1.76 14.49 2.82
C VAL A 84 0.82 15.26 1.90
N GLN A 85 1.34 15.84 0.82
CA GLN A 85 0.57 16.60 -0.17
C GLN A 85 0.36 15.83 -1.48
N GLU A 86 1.25 14.89 -1.77
CA GLU A 86 1.21 14.05 -2.96
C GLU A 86 1.77 12.65 -2.65
N ILE A 87 1.18 11.63 -3.28
CA ILE A 87 1.62 10.25 -3.20
C ILE A 87 1.81 9.76 -4.64
N LYS A 88 2.99 9.20 -4.92
CA LYS A 88 3.28 8.61 -6.23
C LYS A 88 3.12 7.10 -6.14
N ASP A 89 2.31 6.55 -7.04
CA ASP A 89 2.20 5.12 -7.24
C ASP A 89 3.45 4.59 -7.96
N CYS A 90 4.19 3.68 -7.32
CA CYS A 90 5.41 3.13 -7.91
C CYS A 90 5.13 2.10 -9.01
N TYR A 91 3.90 1.57 -9.10
CA TYR A 91 3.49 0.67 -10.16
C TYR A 91 3.13 1.42 -11.43
N THR A 92 2.18 2.35 -11.36
CA THR A 92 1.67 3.06 -12.53
C THR A 92 2.48 4.31 -12.86
N GLY A 93 3.22 4.84 -11.89
CA GLY A 93 3.91 6.11 -11.97
C GLY A 93 3.00 7.34 -11.79
N GLU A 94 1.69 7.12 -11.60
CA GLU A 94 0.71 8.17 -11.36
C GLU A 94 0.97 8.89 -10.03
N THR A 95 0.59 10.18 -9.95
CA THR A 95 0.74 10.98 -8.73
C THR A 95 -0.62 11.48 -8.30
N PHE A 96 -1.04 11.05 -7.12
CA PHE A 96 -2.26 11.45 -6.46
C PHE A 96 -1.98 12.64 -5.56
N LYS A 97 -2.76 13.70 -5.72
CA LYS A 97 -2.69 14.88 -4.86
C LYS A 97 -3.72 14.77 -3.75
N LYS A 98 -3.41 15.35 -2.60
CA LYS A 98 -4.34 15.45 -1.48
C LYS A 98 -5.63 16.13 -1.95
N GLU A 99 -6.75 15.44 -1.77
CA GLU A 99 -8.08 15.89 -2.10
C GLU A 99 -8.54 16.87 -1.01
N GLY A 100 -8.87 18.10 -1.40
CA GLY A 100 -9.54 19.07 -0.53
C GLY A 100 -8.66 19.74 0.54
N ARG A 101 -8.13 20.91 0.18
CA ARG A 101 -8.36 22.13 0.96
C ARG A 101 -9.00 23.17 0.06
#